data_AF-K1TRA8-F1
#
_entry.id   AF-K1TRA8-F1
#
_cell.length_a   1.000
_cell.length_b   1.000
_cell.length_c   1.000
_cell.angle_alpha   90.00
_cell.angle_beta   90.00
_cell.angle_gamma   90.00
#
_symmetry.space_group_name_H-M   'P 1'
#
loop_
_entity.id
_entity.type
_entity.pdbx_description
1 polymer ?
#
loop_
_entity_poly.entity_id
_entity_poly.type
_entity_poly.pdbx_seq_one_letter_code
_entity_poly.pdbx_strand_id
1 'polypeptide(L)'
;MTYNFDEIIDRRHTNALNTDGFRGYIFHAGPEKVFAFKDEEFVRMWVADMEFAVAPEILDALRARIDRRIFGYTGLYDDEYYRTFSKWCRD
;
A
#
# COMPACT_ATOMS: atom_id res chain seq x y z
N MET A 1 -15.27 -15.23 -5.68
CA MET A 1 -13.96 -15.13 -5.01
C MET A 1 -14.19 -14.61 -3.61
N THR A 2 -13.45 -15.11 -2.62
CA THR A 2 -13.59 -14.68 -1.22
C THR A 2 -12.40 -13.81 -0.86
N TYR A 3 -12.65 -12.56 -0.49
CA TYR A 3 -11.64 -11.66 0.04
C TYR A 3 -11.54 -11.88 1.54
N ASN A 4 -10.32 -12.10 2.07
CA ASN A 4 -10.11 -12.29 3.49
C ASN A 4 -9.64 -10.98 4.16
N PHE A 5 -10.59 -10.19 4.64
CA PHE A 5 -10.28 -8.94 5.36
C PHE A 5 -9.87 -9.18 6.83
N ASP A 6 -9.99 -10.41 7.33
CA ASP A 6 -9.52 -10.81 8.66
C ASP A 6 -8.05 -11.27 8.67
N GLU A 7 -7.42 -11.34 7.50
CA GLU A 7 -5.99 -11.65 7.38
C GLU A 7 -5.15 -10.55 8.03
N ILE A 8 -4.30 -10.92 9.00
CA ILE A 8 -3.34 -10.01 9.59
C ILE A 8 -2.06 -10.03 8.75
N ILE A 9 -1.72 -8.90 8.16
CA ILE A 9 -0.52 -8.71 7.34
C ILE A 9 0.43 -7.78 8.10
N ASP A 10 1.65 -8.24 8.40
CA ASP A 10 2.66 -7.41 9.05
C ASP A 10 3.24 -6.39 8.06
N ARG A 11 3.04 -5.11 8.37
CA ARG A 11 3.53 -3.98 7.56
C ARG A 11 4.85 -3.40 8.07
N ARG A 12 5.43 -3.92 9.15
CA ARG A 12 6.73 -3.45 9.66
C ARG A 12 7.86 -3.80 8.71
N HIS A 13 8.87 -2.94 8.64
CA HIS A 13 10.03 -3.12 7.75
C HIS A 13 9.66 -3.16 6.26
N THR A 14 8.55 -2.52 5.89
CA THR A 14 8.11 -2.39 4.49
C THR A 14 8.27 -0.96 3.96
N ASN A 15 8.82 -0.05 4.78
CA ASN A 15 8.81 1.40 4.56
C ASN A 15 7.38 1.99 4.58
N ALA A 16 6.46 1.34 5.30
CA ALA A 16 5.10 1.84 5.44
C ALA A 16 5.08 3.06 6.38
N LEU A 17 4.51 4.18 5.91
CA LEU A 17 4.40 5.39 6.70
C LEU A 17 3.60 5.14 8.00
N ASN A 18 2.56 4.31 7.93
CA ASN A 18 1.72 3.98 9.08
C ASN A 18 2.51 3.34 10.24
N THR A 19 3.39 2.37 9.95
CA THR A 19 4.12 1.58 10.94
C THR A 19 5.54 2.07 11.21
N ASP A 20 6.31 2.32 10.15
CA ASP A 20 7.74 2.62 10.23
C ASP A 20 8.01 4.14 10.35
N GLY A 21 7.10 4.97 9.79
CA GLY A 21 7.29 6.42 9.69
C GLY A 21 6.51 7.28 10.70
N PHE A 22 5.65 6.68 11.53
CA PHE A 22 4.71 7.43 12.39
C PHE A 22 5.41 8.39 13.36
N ARG A 23 6.58 8.02 13.90
CA ARG A 23 7.32 8.86 14.86
C ARG A 23 7.76 10.18 14.26
N GLY A 24 8.38 10.10 13.08
CA GLY A 24 8.85 11.28 12.35
C GLY A 24 7.70 12.12 11.84
N TYR A 25 6.61 11.50 11.39
CA TYR A 25 5.48 12.20 10.80
C TYR A 25 4.57 12.87 11.84
N ILE A 26 4.11 12.12 12.85
CA ILE A 26 3.14 12.62 13.84
C ILE A 26 3.82 13.42 14.94
N PHE A 27 4.95 12.91 15.44
CA PHE A 27 5.58 13.44 16.65
C PHE A 27 6.84 14.27 16.37
N HIS A 28 7.27 14.34 15.10
CA HIS A 28 8.51 14.98 14.68
C HIS A 28 9.71 14.56 15.55
N ALA A 29 9.78 13.25 15.81
CA ALA A 29 10.72 12.68 16.76
C ALA A 29 11.39 11.42 16.20
N GLY A 30 12.67 11.24 16.51
CA GLY A 30 13.40 10.01 16.31
C GLY A 30 13.31 9.09 17.54
N PRO A 31 14.15 8.04 17.61
CA PRO A 31 14.15 7.07 18.70
C PRO A 31 14.57 7.67 20.06
N GLU A 32 15.15 8.87 20.09
CA GLU A 32 15.55 9.57 21.30
C GLU A 32 14.38 10.02 22.18
N LYS A 33 13.18 10.18 21.60
CA LYS A 33 11.97 10.54 22.35
C LYS A 33 11.35 9.28 22.97
N VAL A 34 11.41 9.14 24.28
CA VAL A 34 10.77 8.01 24.97
C VAL A 34 9.29 8.32 25.21
N PHE A 35 8.40 7.45 24.74
CA PHE A 35 6.96 7.51 25.03
C PHE A 35 6.61 6.65 26.26
N ALA A 36 5.41 6.85 26.80
CA ALA A 36 4.90 6.04 27.92
C ALA A 36 4.69 4.56 27.57
N PHE A 37 4.50 4.26 26.28
CA PHE A 37 4.33 2.91 25.74
C PHE A 37 5.38 2.66 24.66
N LYS A 38 5.71 1.39 24.42
CA LYS A 38 6.58 0.99 23.32
C LYS A 38 5.89 1.22 21.98
N ASP A 39 6.67 1.37 20.92
CA ASP A 39 6.15 1.65 19.58
C ASP A 39 5.23 0.54 19.06
N GLU A 40 5.43 -0.71 19.51
CA GLU A 40 4.59 -1.86 19.14
C GLU A 40 3.23 -1.86 19.83
N GLU A 41 3.07 -1.11 20.93
CA GLU A 41 1.82 -1.04 21.71
C GLU A 41 0.85 0.01 21.17
N PHE A 42 1.28 0.87 20.25
CA PHE A 42 0.41 1.86 19.61
C PHE A 42 -0.52 1.21 18.59
N VAL A 43 -1.83 1.47 18.75
CA VAL A 43 -2.82 1.22 17.70
C VAL A 43 -2.75 2.35 16.69
N ARG A 44 -2.55 2.00 15.41
CA ARG A 44 -2.26 2.95 14.34
C ARG A 44 -3.52 3.20 13.51
N MET A 45 -4.16 4.35 13.73
CA MET A 45 -5.41 4.74 13.05
C MET A 45 -5.37 6.21 12.63
N TRP A 46 -4.36 6.59 11.84
CA TRP A 46 -4.07 8.00 11.59
C TRP A 46 -3.87 8.35 10.11
N VAL A 47 -3.16 7.52 9.34
CA VAL A 47 -2.91 7.76 7.90
C VAL A 47 -3.95 7.03 7.04
N ALA A 48 -4.35 7.65 5.93
CA ALA A 48 -5.35 7.12 5.01
C ALA A 48 -4.75 6.13 4.00
N ASP A 49 -4.26 5.00 4.50
CA ASP A 49 -4.05 3.76 3.74
C ASP A 49 -4.75 2.59 4.46
N MET A 50 -4.60 1.36 3.97
CA MET A 50 -5.36 0.20 4.49
C MET A 50 -4.44 -0.86 5.10
N GLU A 51 -4.97 -1.60 6.07
CA GLU A 51 -4.37 -2.82 6.64
C GLU A 51 -4.82 -4.10 5.89
N PHE A 52 -5.26 -3.96 4.63
CA PHE A 52 -5.74 -5.06 3.79
C PHE A 52 -4.78 -5.34 2.63
N ALA A 53 -4.73 -6.60 2.20
CA ALA A 53 -4.13 -6.94 0.92
C ALA A 53 -4.87 -6.22 -0.23
N VAL A 54 -4.12 -5.84 -1.25
CA VAL A 54 -4.71 -5.39 -2.52
C VAL A 54 -5.45 -6.55 -3.19
N ALA A 55 -6.45 -6.24 -4.02
CA ALA A 55 -7.24 -7.26 -4.72
C ALA A 55 -6.34 -8.25 -5.51
N PRO A 56 -6.66 -9.55 -5.53
CA PRO A 56 -5.84 -10.57 -6.19
C PRO A 56 -5.66 -10.29 -7.69
N GLU A 57 -6.66 -9.70 -8.35
CA GLU A 57 -6.60 -9.29 -9.76
C GLU A 57 -5.49 -8.24 -10.01
N ILE A 58 -5.26 -7.35 -9.04
CA ILE A 58 -4.18 -6.35 -9.11
C ILE A 58 -2.82 -7.03 -8.90
N LEU A 59 -2.71 -7.94 -7.93
CA LEU A 59 -1.48 -8.72 -7.72
C LEU A 59 -1.11 -9.55 -8.94
N ASP A 60 -2.09 -10.19 -9.58
CA ASP A 60 -1.84 -11.02 -10.76
C ASP A 60 -1.41 -10.18 -11.97
N ALA A 61 -2.00 -9.00 -12.18
CA ALA A 61 -1.54 -8.06 -13.20
C ALA A 61 -0.10 -7.59 -12.95
N LEU A 62 0.26 -7.30 -11.69
CA LEU A 62 1.63 -6.94 -11.31
C LEU A 62 2.62 -8.09 -11.53
N ARG A 63 2.27 -9.32 -11.12
CA ARG A 63 3.08 -10.53 -11.35
C ARG A 63 3.32 -10.75 -12.84
N ALA A 64 2.27 -10.72 -13.65
CA ALA A 64 2.37 -10.85 -15.10
C ALA A 64 3.30 -9.79 -15.71
N ARG A 65 3.27 -8.55 -15.20
CA ARG A 65 4.19 -7.48 -15.63
C ARG A 65 5.63 -7.73 -15.20
N ILE A 66 5.84 -8.24 -13.99
CA ILE A 66 7.17 -8.57 -13.44
C ILE A 66 7.80 -9.72 -14.22
N ASP A 67 7.02 -10.74 -14.58
CA ASP A 67 7.48 -11.93 -15.29
C ASP A 67 8.02 -11.61 -16.70
N ARG A 68 7.69 -10.44 -17.26
CA ARG A 68 8.29 -9.94 -18.51
C ARG A 68 9.75 -9.50 -18.38
N ARG A 69 10.28 -9.34 -17.16
CA ARG A 69 11.70 -9.09 -16.81
C ARG A 69 12.34 -7.81 -17.37
N ILE A 70 11.64 -7.05 -18.22
CA ILE A 70 12.13 -5.80 -18.82
C ILE A 70 11.28 -4.63 -18.30
N PHE A 71 11.90 -3.68 -17.63
CA PHE A 71 11.25 -2.53 -16.97
C PHE A 71 11.66 -1.18 -17.59
N GLY A 72 11.90 -1.16 -18.90
CA GLY A 72 12.21 0.06 -19.64
C GLY A 72 11.00 0.98 -19.84
N TYR A 73 11.18 1.98 -20.71
CA TYR A 73 10.14 2.96 -21.04
C TYR A 73 8.81 2.30 -21.40
N THR A 74 7.75 2.70 -20.70
CA THR A 74 6.38 2.20 -20.91
C THR A 74 5.54 3.36 -21.44
N GLY A 75 4.96 3.17 -22.63
CA GLY A 75 4.02 4.12 -23.23
C GLY A 75 2.63 3.50 -23.35
N LEU A 76 1.59 4.34 -23.30
CA LEU A 76 0.22 3.94 -23.64
C LEU A 76 0.07 4.12 -25.15
N TYR A 77 -0.07 3.02 -25.88
CA TYR A 77 -0.16 3.02 -27.36
C TYR A 77 -1.57 2.74 -27.88
N ASP A 78 -2.54 2.62 -26.98
CA ASP A 78 -3.96 2.47 -27.27
C ASP A 78 -4.80 3.24 -26.24
N ASP A 79 -6.11 3.30 -26.46
CA ASP A 79 -7.04 4.01 -25.59
C ASP A 79 -7.60 3.15 -24.44
N GLU A 80 -7.12 1.93 -24.23
CA GLU A 80 -7.72 0.99 -23.27
C GLU A 80 -7.71 1.55 -21.85
N TYR A 81 -6.58 2.11 -21.42
CA TYR A 81 -6.45 2.74 -20.10
C TYR A 81 -7.52 3.83 -19.90
N TYR A 82 -7.66 4.73 -20.87
CA TYR A 82 -8.60 5.85 -20.79
C TYR A 82 -10.04 5.36 -20.82
N ARG A 83 -10.38 4.38 -21.67
CA ARG A 83 -11.72 3.80 -21.73
C ARG A 83 -12.11 3.12 -20.42
N THR A 84 -11.20 2.35 -19.82
CA THR A 84 -11.42 1.66 -18.54
C THR A 84 -11.65 2.66 -17.40
N PHE A 85 -10.78 3.67 -17.27
CA PHE A 85 -10.95 4.70 -16.25
C PHE A 85 -12.25 5.50 -16.46
N SER A 86 -12.54 5.87 -17.71
CA SER A 86 -13.75 6.63 -18.05
C SER A 86 -15.03 5.85 -17.76
N LYS A 87 -15.01 4.53 -17.96
CA LYS A 87 -16.12 3.64 -17.56
C LYS A 87 -16.29 3.62 -16.05
N TRP A 88 -15.21 3.42 -15.30
CA TRP A 88 -15.24 3.42 -13.82
C TRP A 88 -15.82 4.71 -13.22
N CYS A 89 -15.57 5.87 -13.83
CA CYS A 89 -16.12 7.14 -13.34
C CYS A 89 -17.60 7.38 -13.68
N ARG A 90 -18.17 6.61 -14.62
CA ARG A 90 -19.57 6.79 -15.07
C ARG A 90 -20.53 5.76 -14.48
N ASP A 91 -20.02 4.55 -14.26
CA ASP A 91 -20.74 3.46 -13.60
C ASP A 91 -20.69 3.65 -12.07
#